data_AF-A0A7X2SEC9-F1
#
_entry.id   AF-A0A7X2SEC9-F1
#
_cell.length_a   1.000
_cell.length_b   1.000
_cell.length_c   1.000
_cell.angle_alpha   90.00
_cell.angle_beta   90.00
_cell.angle_gamma   90.00
#
_symmetry.space_group_name_H-M   'P 1'
#
loop_
_entity.id
_entity.type
_entity.pdbx_description
1 polymer ?
#
loop_
_entity_poly.entity_id
_entity_poly.type
_entity_poly.pdbx_seq_one_letter_code
_entity_poly.pdbx_strand_id
1 'polypeptide(L)'
;MRYLPSSLLALIIVIGVAPVAAETIKKTSTGICHPPESSHYYRTENFQAFDSLETCFASGGRLPKQLASNNAPKLNKEGADSYRRSAFGHGWDDADGDCQNSRAEALIASSSTPVRFASDNRCRVVAGRWISPYTGNVIQNSESIDIDHVVPLKWAWDRGADEWSSAKRESFANDPINLWPVELGFSKDQHRIGKALLL
;
A
#
# COMPACT_ATOMS: atom_id res chain seq x y z
N MET A 1 -48.00 53.31 27.84
CA MET A 1 -48.77 52.06 28.05
C MET A 1 -48.04 50.92 27.36
N ARG A 2 -47.51 50.01 28.17
CA ARG A 2 -47.22 48.57 27.95
C ARG A 2 -46.41 48.13 26.71
N TYR A 3 -45.15 47.78 26.98
CA TYR A 3 -44.25 46.99 26.15
C TYR A 3 -44.69 45.51 26.10
N LEU A 4 -44.61 44.87 24.93
CA LEU A 4 -44.76 43.42 24.74
C LEU A 4 -43.38 42.80 24.48
N PRO A 5 -42.94 41.78 25.23
CA PRO A 5 -41.66 41.13 24.98
C PRO A 5 -41.84 40.04 23.91
N SER A 6 -41.12 40.16 22.79
CA SER A 6 -40.96 39.07 21.82
C SER A 6 -40.28 37.89 22.49
N SER A 7 -41.07 36.88 22.84
CA SER A 7 -40.57 35.60 23.33
C SER A 7 -40.10 34.77 22.13
N LEU A 8 -38.79 34.71 21.93
CA LEU A 8 -38.16 33.79 20.98
C LEU A 8 -38.31 32.37 21.53
N LEU A 9 -39.21 31.57 20.95
CA LEU A 9 -39.33 30.15 21.27
C LEU A 9 -38.15 29.40 20.62
N ALA A 10 -37.13 29.07 21.40
CA ALA A 10 -36.05 28.20 20.94
C ALA A 10 -36.56 26.75 20.88
N LEU A 11 -36.82 26.26 19.67
CA LEU A 11 -37.20 24.87 19.43
C LEU A 11 -35.93 24.00 19.56
N ILE A 12 -35.69 23.46 20.75
CA ILE A 12 -34.63 22.46 20.97
C ILE A 12 -35.09 21.16 20.30
N ILE A 13 -34.60 20.90 19.09
CA ILE A 13 -34.74 19.60 18.43
C ILE A 13 -33.78 18.64 19.16
N VAL A 14 -34.33 17.86 20.09
CA VAL A 14 -33.61 16.71 20.65
C VAL A 14 -33.58 15.64 19.56
N ILE A 15 -32.47 15.56 18.82
CA ILE A 15 -32.22 14.45 17.90
C ILE A 15 -31.97 13.22 18.77
N GLY A 16 -33.00 12.39 18.94
CA GLY A 16 -32.86 11.09 19.57
C GLY A 16 -32.00 10.19 18.69
N VAL A 17 -30.71 10.06 19.03
CA VAL A 17 -29.84 9.06 18.42
C VAL A 17 -30.21 7.72 19.06
N ALA A 18 -31.00 6.90 18.35
CA ALA A 18 -31.22 5.53 18.78
C ALA A 18 -29.87 4.79 18.74
N PRO A 19 -29.53 4.00 19.78
CA PRO A 19 -28.34 3.18 19.74
C PRO A 19 -28.54 2.12 18.66
N VAL A 20 -27.78 2.22 17.56
CA VAL A 20 -27.66 1.14 16.60
C VAL A 20 -26.94 0.02 17.32
N ALA A 21 -27.63 -1.09 17.59
CA ALA A 21 -27.00 -2.27 18.17
C ALA A 21 -25.89 -2.72 17.20
N ALA A 22 -24.63 -2.65 17.65
CA ALA A 22 -23.51 -3.16 16.87
C ALA A 22 -23.68 -4.68 16.70
N GLU A 23 -23.98 -5.11 15.48
CA GLU A 23 -24.19 -6.53 15.21
C GLU A 23 -22.89 -7.31 15.39
N THR A 24 -22.95 -8.38 16.19
CA THR A 24 -21.79 -9.15 16.64
C THR A 24 -21.14 -9.94 15.52
N ILE A 25 -19.81 -9.96 15.45
CA ILE A 25 -19.06 -10.80 14.51
C ILE A 25 -18.95 -12.22 15.05
N LYS A 26 -19.28 -13.21 14.23
CA LYS A 26 -19.28 -14.63 14.62
C LYS A 26 -18.07 -15.38 14.07
N LYS A 27 -17.14 -15.81 14.92
CA LYS A 27 -15.98 -16.63 14.51
C LYS A 27 -16.26 -18.13 14.66
N THR A 28 -16.16 -18.90 13.59
CA THR A 28 -16.24 -20.37 13.65
C THR A 28 -14.99 -20.99 14.29
N SER A 29 -15.09 -22.25 14.71
CA SER A 29 -13.93 -23.04 15.18
C SER A 29 -12.81 -23.19 14.14
N THR A 30 -13.16 -23.10 12.84
CA THR A 30 -12.21 -23.09 11.72
C THR A 30 -11.54 -21.73 11.50
N GLY A 31 -11.83 -20.74 12.35
CA GLY A 31 -11.21 -19.41 12.34
C GLY A 31 -11.82 -18.43 11.35
N ILE A 32 -13.05 -18.64 10.88
CA ILE A 32 -13.70 -17.74 9.90
C ILE A 32 -14.60 -16.75 10.63
N CYS A 33 -14.33 -15.45 10.48
CA CYS A 33 -15.11 -14.33 11.03
C CYS A 33 -16.27 -13.98 10.09
N HIS A 34 -17.49 -14.31 10.47
CA HIS A 34 -18.70 -13.96 9.74
C HIS A 34 -19.31 -12.66 10.29
N PRO A 35 -19.20 -11.53 9.57
CA PRO A 35 -20.03 -10.36 9.85
C PRO A 35 -21.45 -10.58 9.31
N PRO A 36 -22.43 -9.73 9.67
CA PRO A 36 -23.84 -9.87 9.27
C PRO A 36 -24.07 -9.95 7.76
N GLU A 37 -23.19 -9.31 6.97
CA GLU A 37 -23.25 -9.31 5.51
C GLU A 37 -22.75 -10.64 4.90
N SER A 38 -22.20 -11.55 5.73
CA SER A 38 -21.83 -12.88 5.28
C SER A 38 -23.07 -13.73 5.00
N SER A 39 -23.11 -14.37 3.84
CA SER A 39 -24.14 -15.35 3.45
C SER A 39 -24.33 -16.52 4.42
N HIS A 40 -23.38 -16.74 5.33
CA HIS A 40 -23.40 -17.81 6.33
C HIS A 40 -23.67 -17.30 7.76
N TYR A 41 -23.82 -15.99 7.97
CA TYR A 41 -23.96 -15.38 9.30
C TYR A 41 -25.09 -15.99 10.15
N TYR A 42 -26.28 -16.12 9.56
CA TYR A 42 -27.46 -16.69 10.24
C TYR A 42 -27.39 -18.21 10.42
N ARG A 43 -26.54 -18.89 9.65
CA ARG A 43 -26.35 -20.36 9.72
C ARG A 43 -25.25 -20.76 10.72
N THR A 44 -24.43 -19.80 11.14
CA THR A 44 -23.38 -20.04 12.14
C THR A 44 -23.97 -19.93 13.54
N GLU A 45 -24.28 -21.10 14.13
CA GLU A 45 -24.84 -21.23 15.48
C GLU A 45 -23.75 -21.48 16.54
N ASN A 46 -22.66 -22.16 16.17
CA ASN A 46 -21.52 -22.42 17.05
C ASN A 46 -20.37 -21.45 16.71
N PHE A 47 -20.18 -20.43 17.54
CA PHE A 47 -19.18 -19.38 17.30
C PHE A 47 -18.64 -18.75 18.57
N GLN A 48 -17.47 -18.12 18.43
CA GLN A 48 -16.97 -17.12 19.36
C GLN A 48 -17.41 -15.73 18.88
N ALA A 49 -18.03 -14.96 19.77
CA ALA A 49 -18.52 -13.62 19.50
C ALA A 49 -17.39 -12.58 19.59
N PHE A 50 -17.40 -11.61 18.68
CA PHE A 50 -16.54 -10.43 18.69
C PHE A 50 -17.37 -9.17 18.43
N ASP A 51 -16.95 -8.07 19.03
CA ASP A 51 -17.51 -6.73 18.90
C ASP A 51 -17.16 -6.05 17.58
N SER A 52 -16.09 -6.48 16.90
CA SER A 52 -15.72 -5.98 15.58
C SER A 52 -14.96 -7.01 14.74
N LEU A 53 -14.82 -6.74 13.44
CA LEU A 53 -13.99 -7.57 12.56
C LEU A 53 -12.51 -7.49 12.94
N GLU A 54 -12.07 -6.32 13.40
CA GLU A 54 -10.69 -6.06 13.81
C GLU A 54 -10.29 -6.95 14.99
N THR A 55 -11.12 -7.00 16.05
CA THR A 55 -10.86 -7.85 17.22
C THR A 55 -10.94 -9.34 16.86
N CYS A 56 -11.81 -9.71 15.91
CA CYS A 56 -11.85 -11.08 15.36
C CYS A 56 -10.57 -11.45 14.61
N PHE A 57 -9.98 -10.54 13.80
CA PHE A 57 -8.72 -10.79 13.11
C PHE A 57 -7.52 -10.80 14.05
N ALA A 58 -7.48 -9.92 15.05
CA ALA A 58 -6.45 -9.92 16.08
C ALA A 58 -6.38 -11.26 16.85
N SER A 59 -7.52 -11.96 16.96
CA SER A 59 -7.57 -13.33 17.51
C SER A 59 -7.12 -14.44 16.53
N GLY A 60 -6.56 -14.09 15.37
CA GLY A 60 -6.15 -15.01 14.31
C GLY A 60 -7.29 -15.46 13.39
N GLY A 61 -8.42 -14.74 13.35
CA GLY A 61 -9.53 -15.03 12.44
C GLY A 61 -9.35 -14.45 11.03
N ARG A 62 -10.15 -14.89 10.07
CA ARG A 62 -10.14 -14.40 8.68
C ARG A 62 -11.54 -14.35 8.06
N LEU A 63 -11.76 -13.50 7.05
CA LEU A 63 -13.05 -13.40 6.36
C LEU A 63 -13.38 -14.62 5.47
N PRO A 64 -14.67 -14.90 5.22
CA PRO A 64 -15.11 -15.82 4.18
C PRO A 64 -14.55 -15.40 2.83
N LYS A 65 -14.11 -16.37 2.02
CA LYS A 65 -13.44 -16.13 0.72
C LYS A 65 -14.26 -15.23 -0.22
N GLN A 66 -15.58 -15.36 -0.20
CA GLN A 66 -16.50 -14.53 -1.00
C GLN A 66 -16.59 -13.09 -0.48
N LEU A 67 -16.61 -12.89 0.84
CA LEU A 67 -16.74 -11.55 1.45
C LEU A 67 -15.40 -10.80 1.48
N ALA A 68 -14.29 -11.52 1.71
CA ALA A 68 -12.93 -11.00 1.54
C ALA A 68 -12.69 -10.46 0.12
N SER A 69 -13.36 -11.04 -0.88
CA SER A 69 -13.28 -10.58 -2.27
C SER A 69 -14.17 -9.37 -2.58
N ASN A 70 -15.15 -9.06 -1.72
CA ASN A 70 -16.13 -7.99 -1.95
C ASN A 70 -15.84 -6.70 -1.16
N ASN A 71 -15.14 -6.79 -0.02
CA ASN A 71 -14.80 -5.64 0.86
C ASN A 71 -13.32 -5.23 0.80
N ALA A 72 -12.47 -5.93 0.04
CA ALA A 72 -11.24 -5.32 -0.46
C ALA A 72 -11.62 -4.26 -1.51
N PRO A 73 -10.91 -3.12 -1.63
CA PRO A 73 -11.01 -2.30 -2.83
C PRO A 73 -10.92 -3.25 -4.02
N LYS A 74 -11.94 -3.23 -4.90
CA LYS A 74 -11.97 -4.11 -6.08
C LYS A 74 -10.76 -3.74 -6.96
N LEU A 75 -9.61 -4.37 -6.71
CA LEU A 75 -8.62 -4.63 -7.73
C LEU A 75 -9.35 -5.52 -8.72
N ASN A 76 -9.70 -4.95 -9.87
CA ASN A 76 -10.36 -5.66 -10.94
C ASN A 76 -9.63 -6.99 -11.18
N LYS A 77 -10.27 -8.10 -10.81
CA LYS A 77 -9.92 -9.43 -11.31
C LYS A 77 -10.51 -9.58 -12.72
N GLU A 78 -10.15 -8.67 -13.62
CA GLU A 78 -10.27 -8.92 -15.04
C GLU A 78 -8.86 -9.18 -15.59
N GLY A 79 -8.63 -10.44 -15.98
CA GLY A 79 -7.39 -10.89 -16.61
C GLY A 79 -6.29 -11.20 -15.61
N ALA A 80 -6.03 -12.48 -15.37
CA ALA A 80 -4.79 -12.93 -14.75
C ALA A 80 -3.53 -12.65 -15.61
N ASP A 81 -3.59 -11.81 -16.64
CA ASP A 81 -2.47 -11.58 -17.58
C ASP A 81 -2.48 -10.21 -18.31
N SER A 82 -3.18 -9.18 -17.82
CA SER A 82 -3.10 -7.85 -18.48
C SER A 82 -1.81 -7.10 -18.16
N TYR A 83 -1.27 -7.25 -16.95
CA TYR A 83 -0.07 -6.52 -16.52
C TYR A 83 1.19 -6.98 -17.26
N ARG A 84 1.84 -6.03 -17.95
CA ARG A 84 3.13 -6.26 -18.62
C ARG A 84 4.20 -5.38 -17.98
N ARG A 85 5.10 -5.97 -17.18
CA ARG A 85 6.23 -5.22 -16.59
C ARG A 85 7.09 -4.55 -17.67
N SER A 86 7.30 -5.21 -18.80
CA SER A 86 8.05 -4.67 -19.93
C SER A 86 7.41 -3.43 -20.59
N ALA A 87 6.14 -3.11 -20.28
CA ALA A 87 5.52 -1.88 -20.76
C ALA A 87 6.07 -0.62 -20.05
N PHE A 88 6.80 -0.79 -18.95
CA PHE A 88 7.48 0.26 -18.18
C PHE A 88 8.97 0.42 -18.54
N GLY A 89 9.42 -0.16 -19.66
CA GLY A 89 10.81 -0.13 -20.10
C GLY A 89 11.56 -1.42 -19.80
N HIS A 90 12.86 -1.41 -20.06
CA HIS A 90 13.72 -2.60 -20.03
C HIS A 90 14.62 -2.70 -18.79
N GLY A 91 14.45 -1.80 -17.82
CA GLY A 91 15.23 -1.77 -16.59
C GLY A 91 15.36 -0.35 -16.07
N TRP A 92 16.55 -0.05 -15.55
CA TRP A 92 16.92 1.29 -15.11
C TRP A 92 17.36 2.11 -16.30
N ASP A 93 16.71 3.25 -16.51
CA ASP A 93 17.01 4.17 -17.59
C ASP A 93 18.22 5.04 -17.26
N ASP A 94 18.93 5.47 -18.30
CA ASP A 94 20.03 6.43 -18.24
C ASP A 94 19.63 7.64 -19.09
N ALA A 95 18.75 8.46 -18.52
CA ALA A 95 18.00 9.47 -19.25
C ALA A 95 18.88 10.64 -19.75
N ASP A 96 19.97 10.94 -19.04
CA ASP A 96 20.93 11.99 -19.41
C ASP A 96 22.19 11.44 -20.09
N GLY A 97 22.35 10.12 -20.15
CA GLY A 97 23.42 9.45 -20.88
C GLY A 97 24.78 9.61 -20.21
N ASP A 98 24.80 9.85 -18.89
CA ASP A 98 26.02 10.07 -18.13
C ASP A 98 26.65 8.78 -17.58
N CYS A 99 26.07 7.62 -17.92
CA CYS A 99 26.33 6.25 -17.46
C CYS A 99 25.77 5.86 -16.09
N GLN A 100 25.21 6.79 -15.33
CA GLN A 100 24.58 6.55 -14.05
C GLN A 100 23.08 6.36 -14.27
N ASN A 101 22.67 5.11 -14.47
CA ASN A 101 21.24 4.81 -14.58
C ASN A 101 20.47 5.16 -13.29
N SER A 102 19.13 5.13 -13.35
CA SER A 102 18.26 5.52 -12.23
C SER A 102 18.53 4.77 -10.94
N ARG A 103 19.10 3.55 -11.00
CA ARG A 103 19.56 2.82 -9.80
C ARG A 103 20.77 3.49 -9.17
N ALA A 104 21.77 3.84 -9.97
CA ALA A 104 22.95 4.56 -9.50
C ALA A 104 22.55 5.92 -8.93
N GLU A 105 21.72 6.67 -9.65
CA GLU A 105 21.19 7.97 -9.21
C GLU A 105 20.42 7.87 -7.89
N ALA A 106 19.52 6.90 -7.75
CA ALA A 106 18.81 6.66 -6.50
C ALA A 106 19.79 6.39 -5.34
N LEU A 107 20.84 5.60 -5.56
CA LEU A 107 21.87 5.35 -4.54
C LEU A 107 22.69 6.59 -4.19
N ILE A 108 23.05 7.42 -5.17
CA ILE A 108 23.82 8.65 -4.95
C ILE A 108 22.99 9.65 -4.15
N ALA A 109 21.76 9.89 -4.58
CA ALA A 109 20.87 10.89 -3.98
C ALA A 109 20.46 10.52 -2.55
N SER A 110 20.29 9.24 -2.24
CA SER A 110 19.79 8.76 -0.94
C SER A 110 20.87 8.44 0.09
N SER A 111 22.15 8.41 -0.29
CA SER A 111 23.22 8.08 0.66
C SER A 111 23.44 9.24 1.63
N SER A 112 23.44 8.93 2.92
CA SER A 112 23.73 9.88 4.01
C SER A 112 25.22 10.23 4.15
N THR A 113 26.09 9.55 3.39
CA THR A 113 27.53 9.83 3.27
C THR A 113 27.94 9.85 1.81
N PRO A 114 29.10 10.44 1.44
CA PRO A 114 29.63 10.30 0.08
C PRO A 114 29.70 8.82 -0.34
N VAL A 115 29.18 8.53 -1.54
CA VAL A 115 29.25 7.18 -2.10
C VAL A 115 30.64 6.88 -2.63
N ARG A 116 30.96 5.59 -2.72
CA ARG A 116 32.18 5.10 -3.37
C ARG A 116 31.82 4.38 -4.66
N PHE A 117 32.59 4.64 -5.70
CA PHE A 117 32.40 4.04 -7.02
C PHE A 117 33.35 2.87 -7.25
N ALA A 118 32.98 1.98 -8.17
CA ALA A 118 33.82 0.86 -8.58
C ALA A 118 35.08 1.31 -9.33
N SER A 119 35.00 2.45 -10.01
CA SER A 119 36.02 3.00 -10.91
C SER A 119 35.85 4.52 -11.04
N ASP A 120 36.87 5.18 -11.60
CA ASP A 120 36.93 6.64 -11.74
C ASP A 120 35.91 7.22 -12.73
N ASN A 121 35.34 6.39 -13.62
CA ASN A 121 34.23 6.78 -14.50
C ASN A 121 32.88 6.91 -13.77
N ARG A 122 32.80 6.53 -12.48
CA ARG A 122 31.65 6.75 -11.59
C ARG A 122 30.31 6.12 -12.01
N CYS A 123 30.27 5.20 -12.97
CA CYS A 123 29.01 4.58 -13.41
C CYS A 123 28.38 3.60 -12.39
N ARG A 124 29.19 3.00 -11.50
CA ARG A 124 28.72 1.97 -10.55
C ARG A 124 29.04 2.34 -9.11
N VAL A 125 28.00 2.59 -8.32
CA VAL A 125 28.10 2.74 -6.86
C VAL A 125 28.33 1.38 -6.20
N VAL A 126 29.34 1.27 -5.34
CA VAL A 126 29.71 0.04 -4.60
C VAL A 126 29.53 0.15 -3.10
N ALA A 127 29.62 1.35 -2.54
CA ALA A 127 29.49 1.56 -1.10
C ALA A 127 28.95 2.97 -0.78
N GLY A 128 28.40 3.12 0.41
CA GLY A 128 27.78 4.34 0.90
C GLY A 128 27.15 4.10 2.26
N ARG A 129 26.16 4.92 2.63
CA ARG A 129 25.38 4.71 3.85
C ARG A 129 23.92 5.03 3.59
N TRP A 130 23.11 3.99 3.47
CA TRP A 130 21.68 4.08 3.24
C TRP A 130 20.92 3.65 4.49
N ILE A 131 19.79 4.29 4.75
CA ILE A 131 18.87 3.91 5.81
C ILE A 131 17.59 3.46 5.11
N SER A 132 17.23 2.19 5.28
CA SER A 132 16.00 1.65 4.69
C SER A 132 14.80 2.39 5.27
N PRO A 133 13.94 3.00 4.43
CA PRO A 133 12.81 3.78 4.90
C PRO A 133 11.72 2.92 5.56
N TYR A 134 11.74 1.60 5.32
CA TYR A 134 10.72 0.68 5.85
C TYR A 134 11.12 -0.01 7.15
N THR A 135 12.41 -0.21 7.39
CA THR A 135 12.92 -0.97 8.54
C THR A 135 13.82 -0.14 9.46
N GLY A 136 14.34 0.99 8.97
CA GLY A 136 15.38 1.77 9.64
C GLY A 136 16.77 1.13 9.60
N ASN A 137 16.94 -0.02 8.95
CA ASN A 137 18.23 -0.69 8.88
C ASN A 137 19.23 0.13 8.09
N VAL A 138 20.47 0.13 8.57
CA VAL A 138 21.60 0.73 7.88
C VAL A 138 22.21 -0.28 6.93
N ILE A 139 22.37 0.12 5.67
CA ILE A 139 23.00 -0.69 4.62
C ILE A 139 24.22 0.09 4.10
N GLN A 140 25.34 -0.59 3.89
CA GLN A 140 26.60 0.07 3.46
C GLN A 140 27.18 -0.49 2.16
N ASN A 141 26.86 -1.75 1.82
CA ASN A 141 27.26 -2.38 0.57
C ASN A 141 26.11 -2.25 -0.44
N SER A 142 26.37 -1.69 -1.62
CA SER A 142 25.33 -1.51 -2.64
C SER A 142 24.79 -2.82 -3.21
N GLU A 143 25.51 -3.92 -3.07
CA GLU A 143 25.07 -5.27 -3.48
C GLU A 143 24.05 -5.86 -2.49
N SER A 144 23.96 -5.31 -1.29
CA SER A 144 22.93 -5.64 -0.30
C SER A 144 21.68 -4.76 -0.43
N ILE A 145 21.55 -4.01 -1.54
CA ILE A 145 20.45 -3.07 -1.78
C ILE A 145 19.67 -3.44 -3.04
N ASP A 146 18.36 -3.57 -2.87
CA ASP A 146 17.36 -3.46 -3.95
C ASP A 146 16.82 -2.03 -4.03
N ILE A 147 16.35 -1.61 -5.21
CA ILE A 147 15.59 -0.36 -5.35
C ILE A 147 14.11 -0.73 -5.44
N ASP A 148 13.34 -0.22 -4.48
CA ASP A 148 11.90 -0.39 -4.40
C ASP A 148 11.16 0.74 -5.10
N HIS A 149 10.11 0.39 -5.83
CA HIS A 149 9.12 1.34 -6.32
C HIS A 149 8.13 1.66 -5.19
N VAL A 150 8.17 2.89 -4.67
CA VAL A 150 7.26 3.37 -3.60
C VAL A 150 5.80 3.16 -4.00
N VAL A 151 5.46 3.54 -5.22
CA VAL A 151 4.23 3.20 -5.92
C VAL A 151 4.54 2.03 -6.88
N PRO A 152 4.10 0.80 -6.57
CA PRO A 152 4.44 -0.37 -7.38
C PRO A 152 3.92 -0.26 -8.82
N LEU A 153 4.73 -0.68 -9.79
CA LEU A 153 4.38 -0.61 -11.22
C LEU A 153 3.06 -1.33 -11.55
N LYS A 154 2.82 -2.51 -10.94
CA LYS A 154 1.54 -3.22 -11.09
C LYS A 154 0.36 -2.44 -10.48
N TRP A 155 0.57 -1.80 -9.33
CA TRP A 155 -0.49 -1.01 -8.71
C TRP A 155 -0.87 0.19 -9.58
N ALA A 156 0.12 0.83 -10.20
CA ALA A 156 -0.08 1.91 -11.16
C ALA A 156 -0.80 1.40 -12.43
N TRP A 157 -0.41 0.23 -12.94
CA TRP A 157 -1.08 -0.44 -14.07
C TRP A 157 -2.56 -0.65 -13.79
N ASP A 158 -2.89 -1.25 -12.65
CA ASP A 158 -4.28 -1.51 -12.25
C ASP A 158 -5.10 -0.22 -11.99
N ARG A 159 -4.48 0.96 -12.08
CA ARG A 159 -5.05 2.29 -11.83
C ARG A 159 -4.87 3.27 -12.99
N GLY A 160 -4.72 2.75 -14.22
CA GLY A 160 -4.74 3.56 -15.44
C GLY A 160 -3.38 3.82 -16.06
N ALA A 161 -2.28 3.25 -15.53
CA ALA A 161 -0.98 3.33 -16.21
C ALA A 161 -0.90 2.40 -17.44
N ASP A 162 -1.82 1.45 -17.58
CA ASP A 162 -2.02 0.66 -18.80
C ASP A 162 -2.41 1.54 -20.00
N GLU A 163 -3.15 2.62 -19.77
CA GLU A 163 -3.54 3.59 -20.81
C GLU A 163 -2.47 4.65 -21.11
N TRP A 164 -1.39 4.71 -20.33
CA TRP A 164 -0.32 5.70 -20.56
C TRP A 164 0.47 5.42 -21.84
N SER A 165 1.18 6.43 -22.34
CA SER A 165 2.22 6.22 -23.34
C SER A 165 3.38 5.39 -22.77
N SER A 166 4.14 4.71 -23.62
CA SER A 166 5.36 3.99 -23.21
C SER A 166 6.34 4.91 -22.48
N ALA A 167 6.61 6.08 -23.05
CA ALA A 167 7.51 7.08 -22.47
C ALA A 167 7.06 7.52 -21.06
N LYS A 168 5.75 7.70 -20.84
CA LYS A 168 5.23 8.07 -19.51
C LYS A 168 5.37 6.92 -18.49
N ARG A 169 5.14 5.67 -18.91
CA ARG A 169 5.37 4.51 -18.03
C ARG A 169 6.86 4.36 -17.68
N GLU A 170 7.75 4.52 -18.65
CA GLU A 170 9.19 4.44 -18.43
C GLU A 170 9.69 5.56 -17.52
N SER A 171 9.24 6.80 -17.76
CA SER A 171 9.52 7.94 -16.87
C SER A 171 9.01 7.68 -15.44
N PHE A 172 7.80 7.15 -15.27
CA PHE A 172 7.27 6.79 -13.95
C PHE A 172 8.06 5.68 -13.24
N ALA A 173 8.55 4.69 -14.00
CA ALA A 173 9.35 3.60 -13.44
C ALA A 173 10.78 4.02 -13.06
N ASN A 174 11.25 5.14 -13.59
CA ASN A 174 12.60 5.67 -13.35
C ASN A 174 12.58 7.01 -12.59
N ASP A 175 11.42 7.47 -12.13
CA ASP A 175 11.28 8.71 -11.38
C ASP A 175 11.98 8.59 -10.01
N PRO A 176 12.98 9.44 -9.70
CA PRO A 176 13.72 9.38 -8.44
C PRO A 176 12.85 9.44 -7.19
N ILE A 177 11.70 10.11 -7.22
CA ILE A 177 10.79 10.19 -6.05
C ILE A 177 10.13 8.84 -5.76
N ASN A 178 10.03 7.98 -6.78
CA ASN A 178 9.44 6.67 -6.71
C ASN A 178 10.47 5.56 -6.42
N LEU A 179 11.77 5.88 -6.31
CA LEU A 179 12.85 4.89 -6.18
C LEU A 179 13.56 4.97 -4.83
N TRP A 180 13.33 4.00 -3.95
CA TRP A 180 13.93 3.97 -2.61
C TRP A 180 14.87 2.77 -2.41
N PRO A 181 16.07 2.97 -1.84
CA PRO A 181 16.94 1.86 -1.48
C PRO A 181 16.38 1.08 -0.29
N VAL A 182 16.33 -0.23 -0.43
CA VAL A 182 15.89 -1.18 0.61
C VAL A 182 16.84 -2.37 0.66
N GLU A 183 16.72 -3.19 1.70
CA GLU A 183 17.49 -4.41 1.83
C GLU A 183 17.21 -5.38 0.68
N LEU A 184 18.26 -6.07 0.23
CA LEU A 184 18.14 -7.10 -0.79
C LEU A 184 17.04 -8.13 -0.41
N GLY A 185 16.13 -8.37 -1.34
CA GLY A 185 14.99 -9.27 -1.16
C GLY A 185 13.71 -8.59 -0.64
N PHE A 186 13.81 -7.43 0.01
CA PHE A 186 12.64 -6.74 0.57
C PHE A 186 11.61 -6.35 -0.49
N SER A 187 12.06 -5.78 -1.62
CA SER A 187 11.16 -5.39 -2.72
C SER A 187 10.37 -6.57 -3.27
N LYS A 188 10.97 -7.78 -3.33
CA LYS A 188 10.28 -8.99 -3.82
C LYS A 188 9.17 -9.42 -2.87
N ASP A 189 9.41 -9.34 -1.56
CA ASP A 189 8.39 -9.61 -0.56
C ASP A 189 7.27 -8.58 -0.60
N GLN A 190 7.58 -7.30 -0.80
CA GLN A 190 6.58 -6.23 -0.96
C GLN A 190 5.65 -6.47 -2.17
N HIS A 191 6.21 -6.89 -3.30
CA HIS A 191 5.40 -7.26 -4.48
C HIS A 191 4.48 -8.45 -4.20
N ARG A 192 4.88 -9.39 -3.34
CA ARG A 192 4.07 -10.56 -2.95
C ARG A 192 2.96 -10.20 -1.96
N ILE A 193 3.20 -9.25 -1.06
CA ILE A 193 2.23 -8.84 -0.01
C ILE A 193 1.29 -7.71 -0.45
N GLY A 194 1.41 -7.19 -1.67
CA GLY A 194 0.45 -6.26 -2.28
C GLY A 194 0.17 -5.06 -1.37
N LYS A 195 1.14 -4.15 -1.23
CA LYS A 195 1.12 -3.15 -0.16
C LYS A 195 -0.17 -2.32 -0.13
N ALA A 196 -0.90 -2.49 0.97
CA ALA A 196 -1.94 -1.61 1.52
C ALA A 196 -1.35 -0.60 2.53
N LEU A 197 -0.08 -0.23 2.37
CA LEU A 197 0.59 0.74 3.24
C LEU A 197 1.02 1.94 2.38
N LEU A 198 0.08 2.85 2.19
CA LEU A 198 0.38 4.26 2.01
C LEU A 198 -0.13 4.94 3.28
N LEU A 199 0.69 5.84 3.81
CA LEU A 199 0.53 6.61 5.05
C LEU A 199 -0.89 7.17 5.26
#